data_AF-A0A953M699-F1
#
_entry.id   AF-A0A953M699-F1
#
_cell.length_a   1.000
_cell.length_b   1.000
_cell.length_c   1.000
_cell.angle_alpha   90.00
_cell.angle_beta   90.00
_cell.angle_gamma   90.00
#
_symmetry.space_group_name_H-M   'P 1'
#
loop_
_entity.id
_entity.type
_entity.pdbx_description
1 polymer ?
#
loop_
_entity_poly.entity_id
_entity_poly.type
_entity_poly.pdbx_seq_one_letter_code
_entity_poly.pdbx_strand_id
1 'polypeptide(L)'
;AGVRAVVTPFIESIRWAWGAADCAVARAGAGTVAEVWATATPTLFLPYPYHADHHQRLNAGPLVACGGAFLGEDLIDAGRTLEAHGGSLLRLLENGDQRELMRVAMRALGPADGASRIGERLLTG
;
A
#
# COMPACT_ATOMS: atom_id res chain seq x y z
N ALA A 1 26.05 -7.08 -1.04
CA ALA A 1 24.97 -7.52 -0.13
C ALA A 1 25.34 -7.12 1.29
N GLY A 2 24.51 -6.34 1.96
CA GLY A 2 24.79 -5.73 3.28
C GLY A 2 23.58 -4.99 3.86
N VAL A 3 22.37 -5.36 3.42
CA VAL A 3 21.13 -4.77 3.90
C VAL A 3 20.75 -5.49 5.19
N ARG A 4 20.54 -4.74 6.28
CA ARG A 4 19.98 -5.30 7.51
C ARG A 4 18.51 -5.61 7.24
N ALA A 5 18.16 -6.88 7.25
CA ALA A 5 16.80 -7.35 6.99
C ALA A 5 16.35 -8.29 8.11
N VAL A 6 15.05 -8.25 8.40
CA VAL A 6 14.38 -9.21 9.28
C VAL A 6 13.33 -9.93 8.45
N VAL A 7 13.43 -11.26 8.38
CA VAL A 7 12.47 -12.11 7.67
C VAL A 7 11.68 -12.89 8.71
N THR A 8 10.37 -12.69 8.72
CA THR A 8 9.45 -13.41 9.61
C THR A 8 8.31 -14.00 8.78
N PRO A 9 7.84 -15.22 9.08
CA PRO A 9 6.69 -15.79 8.39
C PRO A 9 5.41 -15.00 8.63
N PHE A 10 5.32 -14.28 9.76
CA PHE A 10 4.15 -13.50 10.14
C PHE A 10 4.51 -12.35 11.09
N ILE A 11 3.74 -11.26 11.03
CA ILE A 11 3.85 -10.12 11.95
C ILE A 11 2.54 -10.03 12.73
N GLU A 12 2.55 -10.43 14.00
CA GLU A 12 1.32 -10.48 14.83
C GLU A 12 0.60 -9.14 14.94
N SER A 13 1.36 -8.05 15.07
CA SER A 13 0.81 -6.70 15.17
C SER A 13 1.21 -5.87 13.96
N ILE A 14 0.70 -6.25 12.78
CA ILE A 14 1.02 -5.59 11.50
C ILE A 14 0.72 -4.08 11.52
N ARG A 15 -0.27 -3.62 12.31
CA ARG A 15 -0.56 -2.19 12.50
C ARG A 15 0.66 -1.38 12.96
N TRP A 16 1.51 -1.96 13.80
CA TRP A 16 2.71 -1.27 14.29
C TRP A 16 3.79 -1.23 13.21
N ALA A 17 3.90 -2.28 12.40
CA ALA A 17 4.81 -2.28 11.26
C ALA A 17 4.39 -1.23 10.22
N TRP A 18 3.10 -1.15 9.89
CA TRP A 18 2.56 -0.14 8.99
C TRP A 18 2.78 1.28 9.50
N GLY A 19 2.49 1.53 10.78
CA GLY A 19 2.65 2.85 11.39
C GLY A 19 4.11 3.28 11.56
N ALA A 20 5.03 2.34 11.73
CA ALA A 20 6.46 2.62 11.85
C ALA A 20 7.19 2.73 10.51
N ALA A 21 6.59 2.24 9.42
CA ALA A 21 7.21 2.23 8.11
C ALA A 21 7.20 3.62 7.42
N ASP A 22 8.35 4.00 6.88
CA ASP A 22 8.45 5.16 5.99
C ASP A 22 7.76 4.92 4.65
N CYS A 23 7.91 3.71 4.12
CA CYS A 23 7.28 3.25 2.89
C CYS A 23 7.17 1.71 2.87
N ALA A 24 6.37 1.17 1.95
CA ALA A 24 6.20 -0.27 1.79
C ALA A 24 6.17 -0.72 0.33
N VAL A 25 6.43 -2.01 0.13
CA VAL A 25 6.09 -2.76 -1.09
C VAL A 25 5.14 -3.87 -0.67
N ALA A 26 3.97 -3.94 -1.30
CA ALA A 26 2.92 -4.88 -0.88
C ALA A 26 2.04 -5.34 -2.04
N ARG A 27 1.30 -6.43 -1.84
CA ARG A 27 0.15 -6.79 -2.68
C ARG A 27 -1.01 -5.83 -2.42
N ALA A 28 -1.89 -5.66 -3.39
CA ALA A 28 -3.06 -4.77 -3.28
C ALA A 28 -4.34 -5.53 -2.87
N GLY A 29 -4.25 -6.36 -1.83
CA GLY A 29 -5.42 -6.96 -1.20
C GLY A 29 -6.28 -5.90 -0.50
N ALA A 30 -7.61 -6.12 -0.42
CA ALA A 30 -8.53 -5.12 0.14
C ALA A 30 -8.17 -4.70 1.58
N GLY A 31 -7.85 -5.67 2.45
CA GLY A 31 -7.40 -5.39 3.83
C GLY A 31 -6.08 -4.62 3.87
N THR A 32 -5.10 -5.01 3.05
CA THR A 32 -3.81 -4.31 2.94
C THR A 32 -3.98 -2.86 2.49
N VAL A 33 -4.80 -2.62 1.45
CA VAL A 33 -5.07 -1.26 0.98
C VAL A 33 -5.77 -0.43 2.07
N ALA A 34 -6.71 -1.02 2.82
CA ALA A 34 -7.37 -0.34 3.92
C ALA A 34 -6.39 0.03 5.05
N GLU A 35 -5.47 -0.88 5.41
CA GLU A 35 -4.42 -0.61 6.41
C GLU A 35 -3.46 0.49 5.95
N VAL A 36 -3.04 0.45 4.68
CA VAL A 36 -2.19 1.47 4.06
C VAL A 36 -2.87 2.83 4.10
N TRP A 37 -4.16 2.89 3.76
CA TRP A 37 -4.93 4.13 3.84
C TRP A 37 -5.03 4.64 5.27
N ALA A 38 -5.38 3.77 6.22
CA ALA A 38 -5.55 4.12 7.62
C ALA A 38 -4.25 4.63 8.28
N THR A 39 -3.10 4.11 7.84
CA THR A 39 -1.77 4.52 8.33
C THR A 39 -1.11 5.60 7.47
N ALA A 40 -1.71 5.93 6.32
CA ALA A 40 -1.16 6.81 5.31
C ALA A 40 0.31 6.46 4.99
N THR A 41 0.60 5.18 4.73
CA THR A 41 1.96 4.69 4.46
C THR A 41 2.25 4.65 2.96
N PRO A 42 3.17 5.49 2.43
CA PRO A 42 3.51 5.51 1.01
C PRO A 42 3.90 4.12 0.49
N THR A 43 3.20 3.62 -0.53
CA THR A 43 3.32 2.22 -0.93
C THR A 43 3.48 2.05 -2.44
N LEU A 44 4.39 1.15 -2.84
CA LEU A 44 4.42 0.56 -4.18
C LEU A 44 3.60 -0.74 -4.15
N PHE A 45 2.43 -0.72 -4.76
CA PHE A 45 1.61 -1.91 -4.90
C PHE A 45 2.05 -2.73 -6.12
N LEU A 46 2.26 -4.03 -5.90
CA LEU A 46 2.47 -5.04 -6.94
C LEU A 46 1.31 -6.04 -6.88
N PRO A 47 0.16 -5.77 -7.54
CA PRO A 47 -1.01 -6.65 -7.53
C PRO A 47 -0.67 -8.07 -7.98
N TYR A 48 -1.32 -9.07 -7.38
CA TYR A 48 -1.14 -10.45 -7.80
C TYR A 48 -1.57 -10.67 -9.27
N PRO A 49 -0.72 -11.26 -10.12
CA PRO A 49 -0.92 -11.23 -11.57
C PRO A 49 -1.90 -12.28 -12.08
N TYR A 50 -2.23 -13.31 -11.29
CA TYR A 50 -3.04 -14.46 -11.74
C TYR A 50 -4.52 -14.42 -11.31
N HIS A 51 -5.02 -13.28 -10.81
CA HIS A 51 -6.46 -13.14 -10.58
C HIS A 51 -7.18 -12.79 -11.88
N ALA A 52 -8.17 -13.59 -12.26
CA ALA A 52 -8.97 -13.39 -13.47
C ALA A 52 -9.64 -12.00 -13.54
N ASP A 53 -10.00 -11.44 -12.38
CA ASP A 53 -10.84 -10.24 -12.32
C ASP A 53 -10.07 -8.93 -12.03
N HIS A 54 -8.73 -8.98 -11.94
CA HIS A 54 -7.88 -7.81 -11.64
C HIS A 54 -8.29 -6.97 -10.42
N HIS A 55 -9.05 -7.55 -9.46
CA HIS A 55 -9.60 -6.84 -8.31
C HIS A 55 -8.55 -6.09 -7.48
N GLN A 56 -7.33 -6.61 -7.39
CA GLN A 56 -6.26 -5.94 -6.64
C GLN A 56 -5.85 -4.59 -7.25
N ARG A 57 -5.91 -4.43 -8.59
CA ARG A 57 -5.67 -3.13 -9.23
C ARG A 57 -6.77 -2.13 -8.87
N LEU A 58 -8.02 -2.60 -8.84
CA LEU A 58 -9.18 -1.79 -8.46
C LEU A 58 -9.11 -1.35 -6.99
N ASN A 59 -8.68 -2.25 -6.10
CA ASN A 59 -8.50 -1.92 -4.68
C ASN A 59 -7.50 -0.77 -4.51
N ALA A 60 -6.31 -0.83 -5.14
CA ALA A 60 -5.30 0.22 -5.03
C ALA A 60 -5.66 1.52 -5.78
N GLY A 61 -6.61 1.46 -6.70
CA GLY A 61 -6.99 2.55 -7.59
C GLY A 61 -7.21 3.89 -6.88
N PRO A 62 -8.02 3.99 -5.81
CA PRO A 62 -8.24 5.24 -5.09
C PRO A 62 -6.96 5.86 -4.52
N LEU A 63 -6.07 5.05 -3.94
CA LEU A 63 -4.81 5.55 -3.36
C LEU A 63 -3.82 5.97 -4.45
N VAL A 64 -3.83 5.30 -5.60
CA VAL A 64 -3.02 5.71 -6.75
C VAL A 64 -3.57 7.00 -7.36
N ALA A 65 -4.89 7.11 -7.51
CA ALA A 65 -5.56 8.27 -8.10
C ALA A 65 -5.36 9.55 -7.26
N CYS A 66 -5.32 9.44 -5.93
CA CYS A 66 -5.01 10.60 -5.09
C CYS A 66 -3.50 10.94 -5.07
N GLY A 67 -2.65 10.10 -5.66
CA GLY A 67 -1.19 10.27 -5.61
C GLY A 67 -0.54 9.75 -4.33
N GLY A 68 -1.25 8.93 -3.55
CA GLY A 68 -0.79 8.33 -2.30
C GLY A 68 0.00 7.03 -2.45
N ALA A 69 -0.05 6.40 -3.62
CA ALA A 69 0.61 5.13 -3.90
C ALA A 69 1.08 5.03 -5.36
N PHE A 70 2.08 4.18 -5.60
CA PHE A 70 2.46 3.74 -6.93
C PHE A 70 1.83 2.37 -7.22
N LEU A 71 1.53 2.11 -8.50
CA LEU A 71 1.07 0.81 -8.98
C LEU A 71 2.08 0.25 -9.97
N GLY A 72 2.62 -0.93 -9.67
CA GLY A 72 3.47 -1.69 -10.57
C GLY A 72 2.81 -3.00 -11.01
N GLU A 73 3.59 -3.82 -11.70
CA GLU A 73 3.25 -5.15 -12.17
C GLU A 73 4.16 -6.17 -11.48
N ASP A 74 3.56 -7.25 -11.01
CA ASP A 74 4.30 -8.38 -10.47
C ASP A 74 4.72 -9.30 -11.62
N LEU A 75 5.95 -9.15 -12.10
CA LEU A 75 6.47 -10.03 -13.13
C LEU A 75 7.01 -11.29 -12.44
N ILE A 76 6.69 -12.47 -12.99
CA ILE A 76 7.14 -13.78 -12.49
C ILE A 76 8.65 -13.78 -12.22
N ASP A 77 9.39 -13.06 -13.06
CA ASP A 77 10.81 -12.81 -12.90
C ASP A 77 11.06 -11.58 -12.01
N ALA A 78 11.75 -11.80 -10.89
CA ALA A 78 12.08 -10.75 -9.93
C ALA A 78 13.03 -9.69 -10.51
N GLY A 79 13.94 -10.08 -11.42
CA GLY A 79 14.86 -9.15 -12.08
C GLY A 79 14.09 -8.19 -12.99
N ARG A 80 13.14 -8.70 -13.76
CA ARG A 80 12.25 -7.88 -14.60
C ARG A 80 11.34 -6.98 -13.78
N THR A 81 10.81 -7.48 -12.65
CA THR A 81 10.04 -6.64 -11.71
C THR A 81 10.89 -5.48 -11.19
N LEU A 82 12.16 -5.76 -10.84
CA LEU A 82 13.09 -4.74 -10.38
C LEU A 82 13.46 -3.75 -11.49
N GLU A 83 13.69 -4.20 -12.72
CA GLU A 83 13.92 -3.30 -13.87
C GLU A 83 12.72 -2.38 -14.10
N ALA A 84 11.50 -2.92 -14.05
CA ALA A 84 10.28 -2.17 -14.31
C ALA A 84 9.92 -1.17 -13.20
N HIS A 85 10.19 -1.51 -11.93
CA HIS A 85 9.68 -0.76 -10.77
C HIS A 85 10.75 -0.26 -9.79
N GLY A 86 12.02 -0.56 -10.04
CA GLY A 86 13.15 -0.12 -9.21
C GLY A 86 13.22 1.39 -9.08
N GLY A 87 12.90 2.14 -10.15
CA GLY A 87 12.82 3.60 -10.09
C GLY A 87 11.76 4.11 -9.11
N SER A 88 10.59 3.48 -9.05
CA SER A 88 9.53 3.82 -8.09
C SER A 88 9.93 3.48 -6.66
N LEU A 89 10.60 2.32 -6.47
CA LEU A 89 11.13 1.93 -5.16
C LEU A 89 12.20 2.91 -4.68
N LEU A 90 13.14 3.29 -5.54
CA LEU A 90 14.18 4.28 -5.21
C LEU A 90 13.57 5.63 -4.85
N ARG A 91 12.55 6.10 -5.60
CA ARG A 91 11.81 7.32 -5.23
C ARG A 91 11.19 7.23 -3.84
N LEU A 92 10.60 6.09 -3.48
CA LEU A 92 10.06 5.89 -2.13
C LEU A 92 11.15 5.89 -1.07
N LEU A 93 12.31 5.29 -1.33
CA LEU A 93 13.42 5.20 -0.37
C LEU A 93 14.15 6.54 -0.18
N GLU A 94 14.41 7.27 -1.26
CA GLU A 94 15.34 8.41 -1.28
C GLU A 94 14.65 9.78 -1.14
N ASN A 95 13.37 9.89 -1.50
CA ASN A 95 12.67 11.18 -1.54
C ASN A 95 11.66 11.34 -0.39
N GLY A 96 12.10 12.00 0.69
CA GLY A 96 11.26 12.30 1.85
C GLY A 96 10.07 13.23 1.55
N ASP A 97 10.28 14.25 0.71
CA ASP A 97 9.23 15.20 0.33
C ASP A 97 8.11 14.50 -0.45
N GLN A 98 8.49 13.61 -1.39
CA GLN A 98 7.53 12.79 -2.11
C GLN A 98 6.72 11.91 -1.16
N ARG A 99 7.38 11.28 -0.18
CA ARG A 99 6.67 10.49 0.84
C ARG A 99 5.66 11.36 1.59
N GLU A 100 6.05 12.56 2.02
CA GLU A 100 5.12 13.45 2.75
C GLU A 100 3.93 13.88 1.89
N LEU A 101 4.16 14.23 0.62
CA LEU A 101 3.07 14.52 -0.33
C LEU A 101 2.10 13.34 -0.46
N MET A 102 2.62 12.11 -0.56
CA MET A 102 1.80 10.90 -0.62
C MET A 102 0.98 10.71 0.68
N ARG A 103 1.57 10.98 1.86
CA ARG A 103 0.85 10.91 3.16
C ARG A 103 -0.29 11.93 3.21
N VAL A 104 -0.02 13.18 2.84
CA VAL A 104 -1.02 14.26 2.80
C VAL A 104 -2.16 13.89 1.86
N ALA A 105 -1.85 13.39 0.67
CA ALA A 105 -2.85 12.95 -0.30
C ALA A 105 -3.78 11.85 0.24
N MET A 106 -3.23 10.83 0.91
CA MET A 106 -4.06 9.75 1.47
C MET A 106 -4.95 10.24 2.62
N ARG A 107 -4.43 11.11 3.48
CA ARG A 107 -5.20 11.69 4.59
C ARG A 107 -6.36 12.56 4.08
N ALA A 108 -6.22 13.17 2.91
CA ALA A 108 -7.26 13.98 2.29
C ALA A 108 -8.46 13.17 1.78
N LEU A 109 -8.36 11.83 1.65
CA LEU A 109 -9.48 10.96 1.29
C LEU A 109 -10.53 10.83 2.40
N GLY A 110 -10.25 11.35 3.59
CA GLY A 110 -11.11 11.26 4.77
C GLY A 110 -10.68 10.13 5.71
N PRO A 111 -11.41 9.96 6.82
CA PRO A 111 -11.07 8.98 7.84
C PRO A 111 -11.36 7.54 7.35
N ALA A 112 -10.52 6.59 7.79
CA ALA A 112 -10.75 5.16 7.62
C ALA A 112 -11.79 4.64 8.63
N ASP A 113 -13.02 5.15 8.56
CA ASP A 113 -14.11 4.95 9.52
C ASP A 113 -15.17 3.94 9.05
N GLY A 114 -14.82 3.11 8.05
CA GLY A 114 -15.76 2.19 7.40
C GLY A 114 -16.50 1.27 8.37
N ALA A 115 -15.81 0.78 9.41
CA ALA A 115 -16.42 -0.07 10.44
C ALA A 115 -17.55 0.66 11.19
N SER A 116 -17.31 1.89 11.66
CA SER A 116 -18.32 2.70 12.36
C SER A 116 -19.51 3.01 11.46
N ARG A 117 -19.26 3.40 10.21
CA ARG A 117 -20.32 3.73 9.24
C ARG A 117 -21.23 2.56 8.90
N ILE A 118 -20.67 1.35 8.80
CA ILE A 118 -21.49 0.14 8.62
C ILE A 118 -22.27 -0.16 9.90
N GLY A 119 -21.65 -0.05 11.07
CA GLY A 119 -22.34 -0.22 12.36
C GLY A 119 -23.55 0.72 12.52
N GLU A 120 -23.38 2.00 12.22
CA GLU A 120 -24.45 2.99 12.25
C GLU A 120 -25.59 2.63 11.29
N ARG A 121 -25.26 2.20 10.06
CA ARG A 121 -26.27 1.80 9.06
C ARG A 121 -27.06 0.56 9.48
N LEU A 122 -26.43 -0.39 10.15
CA LEU A 122 -27.11 -1.59 10.66
C LEU A 122 -28.05 -1.28 11.85
N LEU A 123 -27.76 -0.22 12.60
CA LEU A 123 -28.58 0.20 13.76
C LEU A 123 -29.72 1.14 13.38
N THR A 124 -29.63 1.81 12.23
CA THR A 124 -30.58 2.86 11.79
C THR A 124 -31.39 2.50 10.55
N GLY A 125 -31.06 1.38 9.88
CA GLY A 125 -31.84 0.78 8.79
C GLY A 125 -32.80 -0.28 9.31
#